data_AF-A0A1G8SJY4-F1
#
_entry.id   AF-A0A1G8SJY4-F1
#
_cell.length_a   1.000
_cell.length_b   1.000
_cell.length_c   1.000
_cell.angle_alpha   90.00
_cell.angle_beta   90.00
_cell.angle_gamma   90.00
#
_symmetry.space_group_name_H-M   'P 1'
#
loop_
_entity.id
_entity.type
_entity.pdbx_description
1 polymer ?
#
loop_
_entity_poly.entity_id
_entity_poly.type
_entity_poly.pdbx_seq_one_letter_code
_entity_poly.pdbx_strand_id
1 'polypeptide(L)'
;MRKIFTTATLLLLNVIYAQTISSTFDSGIDNWLVVGDATSANPNFIAEGGNPGGYLSADDTAAGGVWFWLAPAKFLGNQNTSFGKILSFDLKQSSTSSQFDDSDIVIASSGLTIALDLAENPGIDWTHYAVRLDATNAWKINTIADATLATSEEILAVLSDVTSLKIRGEYINGSDTGGLDNVLLGTDSLDAKSFSAVECHFYPNPATNNIYFSENVDRVLFYDLLGKKMNLDLQNQTVDVSQLSNGMYTIRMESGTKSQTKKFIKK
;
A
#
# COMPACT_ATOMS: atom_id res chain seq x y z
N MET A 1 -13.62 62.97 -3.30
CA MET A 1 -12.82 61.78 -3.70
C MET A 1 -13.37 60.56 -2.97
N ARG A 2 -14.08 59.67 -3.65
CA ARG A 2 -14.62 58.42 -3.09
C ARG A 2 -13.58 57.31 -3.28
N LYS A 3 -13.05 56.74 -2.20
CA LYS A 3 -12.15 55.58 -2.26
C LYS A 3 -13.00 54.31 -2.27
N ILE A 4 -12.92 53.57 -3.36
CA ILE A 4 -13.51 52.24 -3.51
C ILE A 4 -12.53 51.25 -2.87
N PHE A 5 -12.99 50.48 -1.89
CA PHE A 5 -12.24 49.35 -1.34
C PHE A 5 -12.74 48.07 -2.02
N THR A 6 -11.90 47.49 -2.87
CA THR A 6 -12.15 46.18 -3.47
C THR A 6 -11.65 45.12 -2.49
N THR A 7 -12.56 44.40 -1.85
CA THR A 7 -12.21 43.21 -1.05
C THR A 7 -11.92 42.06 -2.00
N ALA A 8 -10.67 41.60 -2.03
CA ALA A 8 -10.28 40.38 -2.71
C ALA A 8 -10.62 39.18 -1.81
N THR A 9 -11.58 38.35 -2.24
CA THR A 9 -11.89 37.08 -1.60
C THR A 9 -10.81 36.07 -1.99
N LEU A 10 -9.98 35.66 -1.03
CA LEU A 10 -8.98 34.62 -1.22
C LEU A 10 -9.68 33.26 -1.20
N LEU A 11 -9.83 32.63 -2.37
CA LEU A 11 -10.33 31.26 -2.47
C LEU A 11 -9.18 30.31 -2.08
N LEU A 12 -9.21 29.80 -0.85
CA LEU A 12 -8.33 28.71 -0.44
C LEU A 12 -8.81 27.42 -1.11
N LEU A 13 -8.18 27.02 -2.20
CA LEU A 13 -8.30 25.67 -2.73
C LEU A 13 -7.59 24.73 -1.75
N ASN A 14 -8.37 24.05 -0.91
CA ASN A 14 -7.89 22.89 -0.19
C ASN A 14 -7.61 21.81 -1.23
N VAL A 15 -6.35 21.62 -1.58
CA VAL A 15 -5.90 20.43 -2.29
C VAL A 15 -5.98 19.30 -1.27
N ILE A 16 -7.09 18.56 -1.27
CA ILE A 16 -7.22 17.33 -0.50
C ILE A 16 -6.33 16.31 -1.22
N TYR A 17 -5.13 16.07 -0.72
CA TYR A 17 -4.41 14.87 -1.09
C TYR A 17 -5.17 13.70 -0.48
N ALA A 18 -5.61 12.76 -1.31
CA ALA A 18 -6.14 11.49 -0.82
C ALA A 18 -5.01 10.82 -0.02
N GLN A 19 -5.17 10.79 1.31
CA GLN A 19 -4.20 10.19 2.20
C GLN A 19 -4.36 8.67 2.14
N THR A 20 -3.29 7.96 1.80
CA THR A 20 -3.24 6.50 1.89
C THR A 20 -3.50 6.07 3.34
N ILE A 21 -4.46 5.17 3.54
CA ILE A 21 -4.74 4.58 4.85
C ILE A 21 -3.79 3.39 5.01
N SER A 22 -3.13 3.27 6.17
CA SER A 22 -2.13 2.22 6.39
C SER A 22 -2.11 1.68 7.82
N SER A 23 -1.68 0.43 7.93
CA SER A 23 -1.32 -0.30 9.15
C SER A 23 -0.04 -1.10 8.89
N THR A 24 1.08 -0.67 9.47
CA THR A 24 2.40 -1.34 9.33
C THR A 24 2.73 -2.25 10.51
N PHE A 25 1.93 -2.18 11.59
CA PHE A 25 2.09 -2.98 12.79
C PHE A 25 3.46 -2.91 13.48
N ASP A 26 4.25 -1.86 13.26
CA ASP A 26 5.57 -1.71 13.91
C ASP A 26 5.52 -1.34 15.40
N SER A 27 4.34 -0.95 15.90
CA SER A 27 4.17 -0.42 17.27
C SER A 27 2.94 -0.93 18.00
N GLY A 28 2.23 -1.91 17.43
CA GLY A 28 1.04 -2.50 18.04
C GLY A 28 0.01 -2.97 17.02
N ILE A 29 -1.18 -3.34 17.54
CA ILE A 29 -2.25 -3.95 16.74
C ILE A 29 -3.03 -2.99 15.85
N ASP A 30 -2.84 -1.68 16.03
CA ASP A 30 -3.51 -0.64 15.25
C ASP A 30 -5.04 -0.78 15.20
N ASN A 31 -5.62 -1.31 16.29
CA ASN A 31 -7.04 -1.62 16.48
C ASN A 31 -7.63 -2.67 15.51
N TRP A 32 -6.80 -3.45 14.83
CA TRP A 32 -7.27 -4.62 14.11
C TRP A 32 -7.80 -5.68 15.07
N LEU A 33 -8.85 -6.36 14.65
CA LEU A 33 -9.46 -7.46 15.38
C LEU A 33 -9.40 -8.73 14.53
N VAL A 34 -9.79 -9.85 15.14
CA VAL A 34 -10.00 -11.13 14.46
C VAL A 34 -11.46 -11.54 14.64
N VAL A 35 -12.07 -12.08 13.59
CA VAL A 35 -13.47 -12.54 13.59
C VAL A 35 -13.59 -13.88 12.86
N GLY A 36 -14.74 -14.55 13.01
CA GLY A 36 -14.94 -15.91 12.51
C GLY A 36 -14.56 -16.92 13.57
N ASP A 37 -13.83 -17.96 13.19
CA ASP A 37 -13.50 -19.11 14.06
C ASP A 37 -12.17 -18.97 14.83
N ALA A 38 -11.65 -17.76 14.96
CA ALA A 38 -10.40 -17.56 15.69
C ALA A 38 -10.57 -17.75 17.19
N THR A 39 -9.48 -18.21 17.84
CA THR A 39 -9.42 -18.47 19.29
C THR A 39 -9.66 -17.22 20.15
N SER A 40 -9.37 -16.04 19.61
CA SER A 40 -9.49 -14.74 20.27
C SER A 40 -9.89 -13.67 19.28
N ALA A 41 -10.75 -12.74 19.69
CA ALA A 41 -11.10 -11.57 18.90
C ALA A 41 -9.96 -10.53 18.82
N ASN A 42 -8.97 -10.62 19.72
CA ASN A 42 -7.79 -9.75 19.70
C ASN A 42 -6.60 -10.52 19.09
N PRO A 43 -5.93 -9.95 18.07
CA PRO A 43 -4.70 -10.52 17.55
C PRO A 43 -3.53 -10.29 18.51
N ASN A 44 -2.49 -11.11 18.36
CA ASN A 44 -1.21 -10.92 19.02
C ASN A 44 -0.35 -9.96 18.20
N PHE A 45 0.21 -8.93 18.85
CA PHE A 45 1.27 -8.12 18.24
C PHE A 45 2.62 -8.77 18.49
N ILE A 46 3.38 -8.99 17.42
CA ILE A 46 4.76 -9.50 17.47
C ILE A 46 5.69 -8.39 16.98
N ALA A 47 6.66 -7.99 17.81
CA ALA A 47 7.47 -6.79 17.56
C ALA A 47 8.56 -6.96 16.46
N GLU A 48 8.88 -8.19 16.09
CA GLU A 48 9.94 -8.52 15.12
C GLU A 48 9.50 -9.67 14.21
N GLY A 49 10.13 -9.81 13.04
CA GLY A 49 9.83 -10.90 12.09
C GLY A 49 8.68 -10.60 11.12
N GLY A 50 8.21 -9.35 11.08
CA GLY A 50 7.41 -8.77 10.00
C GLY A 50 8.25 -8.51 8.74
N ASN A 51 7.72 -7.70 7.81
CA ASN A 51 8.29 -7.47 6.49
C ASN A 51 8.47 -5.97 6.15
N PRO A 52 9.39 -5.23 6.80
CA PRO A 52 10.16 -5.57 7.99
C PRO A 52 9.40 -5.20 9.28
N GLY A 53 10.02 -5.41 10.45
CA GLY A 53 9.51 -4.87 11.70
C GLY A 53 8.51 -5.78 12.40
N GLY A 54 7.44 -5.19 12.90
CA GLY A 54 6.40 -5.91 13.65
C GLY A 54 5.30 -6.47 12.76
N TYR A 55 4.45 -7.36 13.29
CA TYR A 55 3.31 -7.92 12.56
C TYR A 55 2.21 -8.42 13.51
N LEU A 56 1.03 -8.74 12.96
CA LEU A 56 -0.06 -9.39 13.70
C LEU A 56 -0.05 -10.90 13.52
N SER A 57 -0.35 -11.62 14.59
CA SER A 57 -0.48 -13.07 14.59
C SER A 57 -1.78 -13.50 15.29
N ALA A 58 -2.43 -14.55 14.79
CA ALA A 58 -3.61 -15.14 15.41
C ALA A 58 -3.60 -16.66 15.18
N ASP A 59 -4.11 -17.40 16.17
CA ASP A 59 -4.14 -18.85 16.18
C ASP A 59 -5.55 -19.38 15.92
N ASP A 60 -5.64 -20.43 15.10
CA ASP A 60 -6.82 -21.30 15.00
C ASP A 60 -6.65 -22.55 15.88
N THR A 61 -7.71 -22.88 16.63
CA THR A 61 -7.77 -24.11 17.44
C THR A 61 -8.51 -25.26 16.75
N ALA A 62 -8.77 -25.17 15.45
CA ALA A 62 -9.45 -26.17 14.62
C ALA A 62 -10.89 -26.47 15.08
N ALA A 63 -11.63 -25.44 15.51
CA ALA A 63 -13.03 -25.58 15.91
C ALA A 63 -14.00 -25.70 14.71
N GLY A 64 -13.51 -25.40 13.50
CA GLY A 64 -14.19 -25.51 12.22
C GLY A 64 -14.79 -24.18 11.78
N GLY A 65 -14.27 -23.60 10.69
CA GLY A 65 -14.77 -22.37 10.11
C GLY A 65 -13.73 -21.71 9.22
N VAL A 66 -13.92 -20.42 8.92
CA VAL A 66 -12.89 -19.56 8.33
C VAL A 66 -12.77 -18.31 9.19
N TRP A 67 -11.58 -17.99 9.66
CA TRP A 67 -11.32 -16.75 10.38
C TRP A 67 -10.65 -15.65 9.52
N PHE A 68 -10.90 -14.41 9.92
CA PHE A 68 -10.52 -13.20 9.19
C PHE A 68 -9.92 -12.13 10.11
N TRP A 69 -8.94 -11.40 9.58
CA TRP A 69 -8.54 -10.10 10.09
C TRP A 69 -9.62 -9.07 9.77
N LEU A 70 -10.11 -8.35 10.79
CA LEU A 70 -11.11 -7.31 10.66
C LEU A 70 -10.46 -5.93 10.76
N ALA A 71 -10.59 -5.15 9.69
CA ALA A 71 -10.00 -3.82 9.61
C ALA A 71 -10.68 -2.81 10.57
N PRO A 72 -9.91 -1.88 11.16
CA PRO A 72 -10.42 -0.86 12.06
C PRO A 72 -11.15 0.27 11.33
N ALA A 73 -11.83 1.14 12.09
CA ALA A 73 -12.67 2.23 11.60
C ALA A 73 -12.02 3.15 10.55
N LYS A 74 -10.68 3.31 10.55
CA LYS A 74 -9.98 4.13 9.55
C LYS A 74 -10.03 3.57 8.13
N PHE A 75 -10.31 2.27 7.95
CA PHE A 75 -10.52 1.62 6.65
C PHE A 75 -12.01 1.58 6.24
N LEU A 76 -12.92 2.04 7.11
CA LEU A 76 -14.36 1.96 6.92
C LEU A 76 -14.93 3.32 6.48
N GLY A 77 -16.25 3.40 6.31
CA GLY A 77 -16.96 4.58 5.85
C GLY A 77 -16.77 4.86 4.36
N ASN A 78 -16.79 6.14 3.97
CA ASN A 78 -16.66 6.51 2.57
C ASN A 78 -15.21 6.40 2.08
N GLN A 79 -14.97 5.39 1.27
CA GLN A 79 -13.69 5.04 0.63
C GLN A 79 -13.76 5.19 -0.90
N ASN A 80 -14.67 6.02 -1.43
CA ASN A 80 -14.81 6.24 -2.89
C ASN A 80 -13.50 6.67 -3.56
N THR A 81 -12.62 7.38 -2.85
CA THR A 81 -11.30 7.78 -3.36
C THR A 81 -10.36 6.60 -3.62
N SER A 82 -10.70 5.42 -3.12
CA SER A 82 -9.93 4.19 -3.31
C SER A 82 -10.42 3.37 -4.51
N PHE A 83 -11.51 3.75 -5.19
CA PHE A 83 -11.94 3.10 -6.42
C PHE A 83 -10.87 3.24 -7.52
N GLY A 84 -10.56 2.13 -8.19
CA GLY A 84 -9.47 2.04 -9.18
C GLY A 84 -8.06 2.13 -8.59
N LYS A 85 -7.94 2.29 -7.26
CA LYS A 85 -6.69 2.23 -6.50
C LYS A 85 -6.51 0.85 -5.87
N ILE A 86 -5.46 0.69 -5.08
CA ILE A 86 -5.04 -0.62 -4.59
C ILE A 86 -5.27 -0.78 -3.10
N LEU A 87 -5.72 -1.99 -2.74
CA LEU A 87 -5.59 -2.58 -1.42
C LEU A 87 -4.40 -3.55 -1.48
N SER A 88 -3.42 -3.37 -0.61
CA SER A 88 -2.26 -4.26 -0.50
C SER A 88 -2.02 -4.70 0.94
N PHE A 89 -1.42 -5.87 1.11
CA PHE A 89 -1.10 -6.46 2.40
C PHE A 89 -0.11 -7.62 2.23
N ASP A 90 0.54 -8.01 3.32
CA ASP A 90 1.39 -9.18 3.39
C ASP A 90 0.76 -10.25 4.29
N LEU A 91 0.77 -11.50 3.84
CA LEU A 91 0.32 -12.64 4.64
C LEU A 91 1.40 -13.71 4.74
N LYS A 92 1.39 -14.44 5.84
CA LYS A 92 2.07 -15.74 5.99
C LYS A 92 1.20 -16.66 6.81
N GLN A 93 1.50 -17.96 6.77
CA GLN A 93 0.86 -18.98 7.60
C GLN A 93 1.91 -19.94 8.18
N SER A 94 1.54 -20.77 9.15
CA SER A 94 2.47 -21.69 9.81
C SER A 94 2.75 -22.98 9.04
N SER A 95 1.92 -23.35 8.06
CA SER A 95 2.07 -24.57 7.23
C SER A 95 1.31 -24.44 5.90
N THR A 96 1.66 -25.24 4.89
CA THR A 96 0.94 -25.34 3.60
C THR A 96 0.37 -26.74 3.34
N SER A 97 0.40 -27.65 4.32
CA SER A 97 0.19 -29.09 4.11
C SER A 97 -1.25 -29.52 3.77
N SER A 98 -2.26 -28.65 3.90
CA SER A 98 -3.66 -28.97 3.61
C SER A 98 -4.48 -27.72 3.29
N GLN A 99 -4.02 -26.95 2.30
CA GLN A 99 -4.66 -25.70 1.98
C GLN A 99 -6.07 -25.87 1.40
N PHE A 100 -6.96 -24.91 1.68
CA PHE A 100 -8.31 -24.86 1.14
C PHE A 100 -8.63 -23.46 0.59
N ASP A 101 -9.71 -23.37 -0.17
CA ASP A 101 -10.14 -22.16 -0.86
C ASP A 101 -11.37 -21.53 -0.20
N ASP A 102 -11.39 -20.20 -0.08
CA ASP A 102 -12.48 -19.36 0.45
C ASP A 102 -12.22 -17.89 0.04
N SER A 103 -13.16 -17.00 0.32
CA SER A 103 -13.04 -15.56 0.07
C SER A 103 -11.83 -14.98 0.81
N ASP A 104 -10.84 -14.47 0.07
CA ASP A 104 -9.64 -13.86 0.67
C ASP A 104 -9.88 -12.43 1.14
N ILE A 105 -10.65 -11.67 0.38
CA ILE A 105 -11.00 -10.29 0.72
C ILE A 105 -12.51 -10.15 0.66
N VAL A 106 -13.11 -9.64 1.75
CA VAL A 106 -14.56 -9.39 1.81
C VAL A 106 -14.78 -7.94 2.23
N ILE A 107 -15.48 -7.19 1.38
CA ILE A 107 -15.86 -5.79 1.64
C ILE A 107 -17.38 -5.70 1.64
N ALA A 108 -17.95 -5.20 2.72
CA ALA A 108 -19.39 -5.02 2.86
C ALA A 108 -19.75 -3.55 3.08
N SER A 109 -20.96 -3.22 2.65
CA SER A 109 -21.68 -1.99 2.95
C SER A 109 -23.01 -2.33 3.64
N SER A 110 -23.92 -1.37 3.80
CA SER A 110 -25.23 -1.59 4.46
C SER A 110 -26.16 -2.57 3.74
N GLY A 111 -25.94 -2.87 2.45
CA GLY A 111 -26.80 -3.78 1.68
C GLY A 111 -26.13 -4.55 0.54
N LEU A 112 -24.82 -4.40 0.37
CA LEU A 112 -24.06 -5.06 -0.68
C LEU A 112 -22.70 -5.52 -0.14
N THR A 113 -22.33 -6.74 -0.48
CA THR A 113 -21.04 -7.34 -0.17
C THR A 113 -20.37 -7.76 -1.46
N ILE A 114 -19.07 -7.51 -1.56
CA ILE A 114 -18.21 -8.06 -2.61
C ILE A 114 -17.10 -8.89 -1.98
N ALA A 115 -16.74 -9.98 -2.64
CA ALA A 115 -15.68 -10.88 -2.25
C ALA A 115 -14.68 -11.08 -3.39
N LEU A 116 -13.41 -11.26 -3.07
CA LEU A 116 -12.36 -11.60 -4.03
C LEU A 116 -11.61 -12.84 -3.57
N ASP A 117 -11.35 -13.71 -4.53
CA ASP A 117 -10.48 -14.88 -4.47
C ASP A 117 -9.13 -14.50 -5.10
N LEU A 118 -8.03 -14.74 -4.39
CA LEU A 118 -6.66 -14.46 -4.85
C LEU A 118 -6.08 -15.71 -5.50
N ALA A 119 -5.34 -15.52 -6.58
CA ALA A 119 -4.83 -16.63 -7.37
C ALA A 119 -3.94 -17.63 -6.60
N GLU A 120 -3.24 -17.16 -5.55
CA GLU A 120 -2.29 -17.95 -4.78
C GLU A 120 -2.47 -17.70 -3.28
N ASN A 121 -2.62 -18.77 -2.51
CA ASN A 121 -2.62 -18.71 -1.04
C ASN A 121 -1.20 -18.35 -0.50
N PRO A 122 -1.08 -17.78 0.71
CA PRO A 122 0.22 -17.36 1.24
C PRO A 122 1.13 -18.57 1.50
N GLY A 123 2.44 -18.35 1.48
CA GLY A 123 3.42 -19.34 1.91
C GLY A 123 3.66 -19.34 3.43
N ILE A 124 4.69 -20.09 3.84
CA ILE A 124 5.25 -19.99 5.21
C ILE A 124 6.16 -18.77 5.39
N ASP A 125 6.60 -18.19 4.27
CA ASP A 125 7.25 -16.88 4.21
C ASP A 125 6.24 -15.80 3.80
N TRP A 126 6.57 -14.54 4.07
CA TRP A 126 5.74 -13.40 3.71
C TRP A 126 5.46 -13.34 2.21
N THR A 127 4.16 -13.35 1.88
CA THR A 127 3.63 -13.26 0.53
C THR A 127 2.89 -11.92 0.38
N HIS A 128 3.29 -11.13 -0.61
CA HIS A 128 2.72 -9.80 -0.84
C HIS A 128 1.54 -9.87 -1.82
N TYR A 129 0.44 -9.22 -1.46
CA TYR A 129 -0.76 -9.08 -2.26
C TYR A 129 -1.04 -7.62 -2.58
N ALA A 130 -1.47 -7.37 -3.81
CA ALA A 130 -1.91 -6.06 -4.27
C ALA A 130 -3.06 -6.22 -5.26
N VAL A 131 -4.25 -5.75 -4.88
CA VAL A 131 -5.46 -5.85 -5.70
C VAL A 131 -6.02 -4.49 -6.00
N ARG A 132 -6.44 -4.29 -7.24
CA ARG A 132 -7.12 -3.07 -7.68
C ARG A 132 -8.60 -3.16 -7.31
N LEU A 133 -9.12 -2.10 -6.70
CA LEU A 133 -10.52 -1.94 -6.30
C LEU A 133 -11.37 -1.42 -7.46
N ASP A 134 -11.42 -2.21 -8.52
CA ASP A 134 -12.29 -2.03 -9.69
C ASP A 134 -12.59 -3.38 -10.35
N ALA A 135 -13.35 -3.36 -11.45
CA ALA A 135 -13.78 -4.55 -12.16
C ALA A 135 -12.67 -5.25 -12.99
N THR A 136 -11.38 -4.84 -12.86
CA THR A 136 -10.27 -5.58 -13.49
C THR A 136 -9.94 -6.86 -12.75
N ASN A 137 -10.28 -6.94 -11.45
CA ASN A 137 -10.27 -8.18 -10.67
C ASN A 137 -11.66 -8.83 -10.68
N ALA A 138 -11.71 -10.14 -10.52
CA ALA A 138 -12.94 -10.93 -10.54
C ALA A 138 -13.71 -10.86 -9.21
N TRP A 139 -13.98 -9.65 -8.72
CA TRP A 139 -14.84 -9.43 -7.56
C TRP A 139 -16.20 -10.07 -7.80
N LYS A 140 -16.70 -10.85 -6.84
CA LYS A 140 -17.99 -11.53 -6.87
C LYS A 140 -18.94 -10.93 -5.85
N ILE A 141 -20.24 -11.00 -6.12
CA ILE A 141 -21.27 -10.54 -5.20
C ILE A 141 -21.43 -11.55 -4.06
N ASN A 142 -21.52 -11.07 -2.82
CA ASN A 142 -21.61 -11.84 -1.57
C ASN A 142 -20.40 -12.72 -1.25
N THR A 143 -20.13 -13.77 -2.02
CA THR A 143 -19.08 -14.77 -1.76
C THR A 143 -18.38 -15.21 -3.04
N ILE A 144 -17.25 -15.91 -2.91
CA ILE A 144 -16.55 -16.47 -4.07
C ILE A 144 -17.29 -17.65 -4.73
N ALA A 145 -18.30 -18.23 -4.07
CA ALA A 145 -19.14 -19.29 -4.64
C ALA A 145 -20.18 -18.73 -5.62
N ASP A 146 -20.50 -17.44 -5.53
CA ASP A 146 -21.45 -16.78 -6.40
C ASP A 146 -20.88 -16.58 -7.82
N ALA A 147 -21.69 -16.87 -8.84
CA ALA A 147 -21.26 -16.79 -10.24
C ALA A 147 -21.22 -15.34 -10.78
N THR A 148 -21.86 -14.40 -10.10
CA THR A 148 -22.02 -13.02 -10.56
C THR A 148 -20.82 -12.18 -10.19
N LEU A 149 -20.14 -11.63 -11.20
CA LEU A 149 -19.11 -10.62 -11.01
C LEU A 149 -19.74 -9.27 -10.64
N ALA A 150 -19.12 -8.58 -9.69
CA ALA A 150 -19.49 -7.21 -9.33
C ALA A 150 -19.09 -6.24 -10.44
N THR A 151 -20.00 -5.34 -10.78
CA THR A 151 -19.78 -4.24 -11.71
C THR A 151 -18.99 -3.11 -11.05
N SER A 152 -18.44 -2.20 -11.85
CA SER A 152 -17.77 -0.99 -11.34
C SER A 152 -18.70 -0.16 -10.45
N GLU A 153 -19.98 -0.08 -10.80
CA GLU A 153 -21.02 0.62 -10.06
C GLU A 153 -21.29 -0.03 -8.69
N GLU A 154 -21.29 -1.36 -8.63
CA GLU A 154 -21.45 -2.13 -7.39
C GLU A 154 -20.22 -2.02 -6.47
N ILE A 155 -19.02 -2.08 -7.05
CA ILE A 155 -17.78 -1.84 -6.29
C ILE A 155 -17.76 -0.41 -5.72
N LEU A 156 -18.11 0.60 -6.53
CA LEU A 156 -18.28 1.98 -6.06
C LEU A 156 -19.34 2.09 -4.97
N ALA A 157 -20.47 1.40 -5.10
CA ALA A 157 -21.54 1.42 -4.10
C ALA A 157 -21.04 0.87 -2.75
N VAL A 158 -20.30 -0.25 -2.75
CA VAL A 158 -19.68 -0.79 -1.53
C VAL A 158 -18.68 0.20 -0.94
N LEU A 159 -17.80 0.76 -1.76
CA LEU A 159 -16.78 1.70 -1.29
C LEU A 159 -17.36 3.02 -0.77
N SER A 160 -18.58 3.40 -1.15
CA SER A 160 -19.20 4.65 -0.71
C SER A 160 -19.61 4.65 0.78
N ASP A 161 -19.77 3.47 1.37
CA ASP A 161 -20.16 3.26 2.77
C ASP A 161 -19.68 1.88 3.26
N VAL A 162 -18.37 1.71 3.38
CA VAL A 162 -17.76 0.45 3.84
C VAL A 162 -18.12 0.24 5.31
N THR A 163 -18.87 -0.82 5.60
CA THR A 163 -19.25 -1.23 6.96
C THR A 163 -18.33 -2.32 7.51
N SER A 164 -17.67 -3.08 6.63
CA SER A 164 -16.71 -4.12 6.99
C SER A 164 -15.68 -4.32 5.88
N LEU A 165 -14.40 -4.46 6.27
CA LEU A 165 -13.32 -4.94 5.42
C LEU A 165 -12.62 -6.09 6.15
N LYS A 166 -12.59 -7.26 5.50
CA LYS A 166 -11.99 -8.48 6.04
C LYS A 166 -10.93 -9.01 5.09
N ILE A 167 -9.83 -9.49 5.66
CA ILE A 167 -8.77 -10.23 4.97
C ILE A 167 -8.69 -11.61 5.61
N ARG A 168 -8.69 -12.67 4.82
CA ARG A 168 -8.65 -14.05 5.31
C ARG A 168 -7.35 -14.33 6.06
N GLY A 169 -7.45 -15.11 7.13
CA GLY A 169 -6.29 -15.54 7.91
C GLY A 169 -6.10 -17.05 7.98
N GLU A 170 -7.14 -17.83 7.67
CA GLU A 170 -7.14 -19.28 7.76
C GLU A 170 -6.99 -19.94 6.41
N TYR A 171 -5.90 -20.67 6.19
CA TYR A 171 -5.59 -21.22 4.87
C TYR A 171 -5.46 -22.74 4.84
N ILE A 172 -5.34 -23.42 5.97
CA ILE A 172 -5.24 -24.89 6.05
C ILE A 172 -6.33 -25.52 6.90
N ASN A 173 -6.60 -26.80 6.65
CA ASN A 173 -7.42 -27.59 7.57
C ASN A 173 -6.60 -28.00 8.81
N GLY A 174 -7.13 -27.68 9.99
CA GLY A 174 -6.49 -27.99 11.29
C GLY A 174 -5.74 -26.79 11.86
N SER A 175 -5.18 -26.95 13.06
CA SER A 175 -4.61 -25.82 13.80
C SER A 175 -3.47 -25.16 13.04
N ASP A 176 -3.57 -23.83 12.91
CA ASP A 176 -2.59 -23.00 12.26
C ASP A 176 -2.40 -21.66 12.97
N THR A 177 -1.41 -20.92 12.49
CA THR A 177 -1.17 -19.55 12.92
C THR A 177 -1.02 -18.71 11.66
N GLY A 178 -1.89 -17.72 11.50
CA GLY A 178 -1.81 -16.73 10.43
C GLY A 178 -1.01 -15.50 10.85
N GLY A 179 -0.38 -14.85 9.89
CA GLY A 179 0.30 -13.57 10.07
C GLY A 179 -0.18 -12.52 9.06
N LEU A 180 -0.37 -11.28 9.52
CA LEU A 180 -0.74 -10.13 8.69
C LEU A 180 0.25 -8.98 8.91
N ASP A 181 0.68 -8.37 7.81
CA ASP A 181 1.54 -7.18 7.83
C ASP A 181 1.21 -6.20 6.69
N ASN A 182 1.68 -4.94 6.79
CA ASN A 182 1.69 -3.92 5.74
C ASN A 182 0.37 -3.72 4.99
N VAL A 183 -0.75 -3.53 5.71
CA VAL A 183 -2.05 -3.25 5.06
C VAL A 183 -2.12 -1.79 4.62
N LEU A 184 -2.32 -1.55 3.32
CA LEU A 184 -2.52 -0.22 2.74
C LEU A 184 -3.76 -0.19 1.86
N LEU A 185 -4.49 0.93 1.93
CA LEU A 185 -5.65 1.21 1.10
C LEU A 185 -5.50 2.55 0.39
N GLY A 186 -5.70 2.54 -0.92
CA GLY A 186 -5.78 3.75 -1.74
C GLY A 186 -4.47 4.16 -2.41
N THR A 187 -3.57 3.22 -2.72
CA THR A 187 -2.33 3.49 -3.49
C THR A 187 -2.57 3.45 -5.00
N ASP A 188 -1.85 4.28 -5.77
CA ASP A 188 -2.06 4.42 -7.22
C ASP A 188 -1.25 3.41 -8.07
N SER A 189 -0.17 2.85 -7.53
CA SER A 189 0.69 1.88 -8.20
C SER A 189 0.60 0.49 -7.56
N LEU A 190 0.59 -0.55 -8.41
CA LEU A 190 0.79 -1.96 -8.03
C LEU A 190 2.26 -2.16 -7.65
N ASP A 191 2.78 -1.35 -6.74
CA ASP A 191 4.13 -1.51 -6.27
C ASP A 191 4.16 -2.61 -5.22
N ALA A 192 4.77 -3.72 -5.59
CA ALA A 192 5.30 -4.67 -4.63
C ALA A 192 6.19 -3.91 -3.65
N LYS A 193 5.76 -3.85 -2.38
CA LYS A 193 6.41 -3.16 -1.24
C LYS A 193 6.18 -1.64 -1.20
N SER A 194 5.11 -1.27 -0.52
CA SER A 194 5.01 0.01 0.19
C SER A 194 6.07 0.10 1.30
N PHE A 195 7.27 0.58 0.91
CA PHE A 195 8.20 1.39 1.71
C PHE A 195 8.58 0.91 3.13
N SER A 196 9.69 0.18 3.21
CA SER A 196 10.84 0.73 3.96
C SER A 196 11.63 1.59 2.97
N ALA A 197 11.39 2.91 3.02
CA ALA A 197 12.34 3.86 2.45
C ALA A 197 13.60 3.76 3.31
N VAL A 198 14.57 3.00 2.83
CA VAL A 198 15.92 3.54 2.89
C VAL A 198 15.85 4.80 2.02
N GLU A 199 15.74 5.98 2.65
CA GLU A 199 15.80 7.24 1.92
C GLU A 199 17.20 7.38 1.32
N CYS A 200 17.35 6.92 0.06
CA CYS A 200 18.53 7.28 -0.71
C CYS A 200 18.52 8.81 -0.86
N HIS A 201 19.49 9.47 -0.27
CA HIS A 201 19.72 10.89 -0.42
C HIS A 201 21.03 11.11 -1.17
N PHE A 202 21.17 12.28 -1.77
CA PHE A 202 22.39 12.67 -2.46
C PHE A 202 22.93 13.97 -1.90
N TYR A 203 24.24 14.10 -1.95
CA TYR A 203 24.96 15.25 -1.43
C TYR A 203 26.19 15.55 -2.30
N PRO A 204 26.67 16.80 -2.32
CA PRO A 204 25.99 17.97 -1.79
C PRO A 204 24.74 18.33 -2.62
N ASN A 205 23.79 19.01 -2.01
CA ASN A 205 22.69 19.68 -2.71
C ASN A 205 22.44 21.02 -2.00
N PRO A 206 22.80 22.18 -2.57
CA PRO A 206 23.27 22.38 -3.95
C PRO A 206 24.70 21.86 -4.25
N ALA A 207 25.00 21.48 -5.50
CA ALA A 207 26.33 21.01 -5.93
C ALA A 207 26.93 21.83 -7.09
N THR A 208 28.26 21.76 -7.24
CA THR A 208 29.00 22.41 -8.34
C THR A 208 29.62 21.41 -9.31
N ASN A 209 30.30 20.37 -8.81
CA ASN A 209 31.03 19.42 -9.66
C ASN A 209 30.46 18.01 -9.58
N ASN A 210 30.35 17.43 -8.39
CA ASN A 210 29.90 16.04 -8.22
C ASN A 210 28.73 15.98 -7.23
N ILE A 211 27.90 14.96 -7.38
CA ILE A 211 27.00 14.48 -6.33
C ILE A 211 27.29 13.01 -6.02
N TYR A 212 27.08 12.63 -4.76
CA TYR A 212 27.30 11.32 -4.18
C TYR A 212 25.98 10.78 -3.63
N PHE A 213 25.75 9.47 -3.74
CA PHE A 213 24.56 8.81 -3.21
C PHE A 213 24.87 8.13 -1.87
N SER A 214 23.95 8.27 -0.91
CA SER A 214 24.09 7.69 0.43
C SER A 214 23.99 6.16 0.47
N GLU A 215 23.51 5.57 -0.63
CA GLU A 215 23.24 4.15 -0.78
C GLU A 215 23.59 3.71 -2.20
N ASN A 216 23.67 2.39 -2.41
CA ASN A 216 23.88 1.87 -3.75
C ASN A 216 22.63 2.06 -4.63
N VAL A 217 22.79 2.85 -5.69
CA VAL A 217 21.79 3.00 -6.77
C VAL A 217 22.28 2.32 -8.04
N ASP A 218 21.35 1.72 -8.78
CA ASP A 218 21.62 1.02 -10.05
C ASP A 218 21.58 2.00 -11.23
N ARG A 219 20.71 3.01 -11.13
CA ARG A 219 20.53 4.01 -12.19
C ARG A 219 20.14 5.37 -11.62
N VAL A 220 20.65 6.41 -12.25
CA VAL A 220 20.29 7.81 -11.97
C VAL A 220 19.93 8.51 -13.27
N LEU A 221 18.81 9.23 -13.27
CA LEU A 221 18.30 9.99 -14.41
C LEU A 221 18.09 11.45 -13.98
N PHE A 222 18.63 12.38 -14.76
CA PHE A 222 18.48 13.81 -14.54
C PHE A 222 17.57 14.42 -15.59
N TYR A 223 16.70 15.32 -15.17
CA TYR A 223 15.79 16.06 -16.03
C TYR A 223 15.84 17.55 -15.70
N ASP A 224 15.82 18.40 -16.72
CA ASP A 224 15.60 19.84 -16.52
C ASP A 224 14.13 20.15 -16.18
N LEU A 225 13.81 21.43 -15.94
CA LEU A 225 12.45 21.88 -15.60
C LEU A 225 11.42 21.66 -16.72
N LEU A 226 11.86 21.43 -17.96
CA LEU A 226 11.00 21.13 -19.10
C LEU A 226 10.87 19.62 -19.33
N GLY A 227 11.47 18.79 -18.47
CA GLY A 227 11.45 17.33 -18.56
C GLY A 227 12.45 16.75 -19.58
N LYS A 228 13.38 17.56 -20.10
CA LYS A 228 14.42 17.05 -21.01
C LYS A 228 15.45 16.26 -20.20
N LYS A 229 15.71 15.02 -20.61
CA LYS A 229 16.74 14.17 -20.02
C LYS A 229 18.15 14.74 -20.27
N MET A 230 18.96 14.79 -19.22
CA MET A 230 20.38 15.12 -19.28
C MET A 230 21.23 13.85 -19.40
N ASN A 231 22.27 13.89 -20.22
CA ASN A 231 23.17 12.75 -20.45
C ASN A 231 24.33 12.81 -19.45
N LEU A 232 24.12 12.24 -18.26
CA LEU A 232 25.12 12.08 -17.21
C LEU A 232 25.19 10.62 -16.81
N ASP A 233 26.40 10.16 -16.46
CA ASP A 233 26.65 8.76 -16.10
C ASP A 233 26.89 8.61 -14.59
N LEU A 234 26.36 7.53 -14.03
CA LEU A 234 26.66 7.09 -12.68
C LEU A 234 27.94 6.25 -12.69
N GLN A 235 28.92 6.65 -11.89
CA GLN A 235 30.16 5.89 -11.69
C GLN A 235 30.50 5.84 -10.21
N ASN A 236 30.62 4.63 -9.65
CA ASN A 236 30.99 4.42 -8.25
C ASN A 236 30.15 5.28 -7.27
N GLN A 237 28.83 5.24 -7.41
CA GLN A 237 27.88 6.04 -6.61
C GLN A 237 28.13 7.56 -6.64
N THR A 238 28.72 8.03 -7.72
CA THR A 238 28.99 9.45 -7.99
C THR A 238 28.48 9.81 -9.38
N VAL A 239 27.96 11.02 -9.54
CA VAL A 239 27.65 11.62 -10.85
C VAL A 239 28.37 12.96 -10.95
N ASP A 240 29.13 13.14 -12.03
CA ASP A 240 29.69 14.44 -12.42
C ASP A 240 28.58 15.30 -13.04
N VAL A 241 28.28 16.41 -12.38
CA VAL A 241 27.27 17.41 -12.75
C VAL A 241 27.90 18.72 -13.24
N SER A 242 29.23 18.79 -13.39
CA SER A 242 29.97 20.00 -13.79
C SER A 242 29.50 20.60 -15.12
N GLN A 243 29.01 19.75 -16.02
CA GLN A 243 28.51 20.11 -17.35
C GLN A 243 27.09 20.68 -17.33
N LEU A 244 26.38 20.60 -16.20
CA LEU A 244 25.06 21.19 -16.07
C LEU A 244 25.14 22.70 -15.85
N SER A 245 24.27 23.44 -16.53
CA SER A 245 24.03 24.85 -16.24
C SER A 245 23.46 25.04 -14.84
N ASN A 246 23.71 26.21 -14.25
CA ASN A 246 23.16 26.55 -12.94
C ASN A 246 21.63 26.58 -13.00
N GLY A 247 20.98 25.95 -12.02
CA GLY A 247 19.53 25.82 -12.04
C GLY A 247 19.00 24.65 -11.23
N MET A 248 17.69 24.43 -11.33
CA MET A 248 16.99 23.33 -10.68
C MET A 248 16.76 22.18 -11.66
N TYR A 249 16.92 20.97 -11.15
CA TYR A 249 16.73 19.72 -11.88
C TYR A 249 15.92 18.74 -11.03
N THR A 250 15.36 17.74 -11.70
CA THR A 250 14.75 16.57 -11.07
C THR A 250 15.68 15.38 -11.25
N ILE A 251 15.99 14.68 -10.15
CA ILE A 251 16.77 13.45 -10.15
C ILE A 251 15.84 12.30 -9.82
N ARG A 252 15.81 11.28 -10.68
CA ARG A 252 15.20 9.98 -10.42
C ARG A 252 16.31 8.95 -10.17
N MET A 253 16.25 8.28 -9.03
CA MET A 253 17.16 7.22 -8.59
C MET A 253 16.43 5.89 -8.62
N GLU A 254 17.07 4.83 -9.10
CA GLU A 254 16.51 3.47 -9.18
C GLU A 254 17.46 2.48 -8.51
N SER A 255 16.92 1.53 -7.75
CA SER A 255 17.64 0.43 -7.10
C SER A 255 16.74 -0.81 -7.05
N GLY A 256 17.10 -1.86 -7.78
CA GLY A 256 16.24 -3.00 -8.07
C GLY A 256 14.91 -2.56 -8.68
N THR A 257 13.81 -2.89 -8.01
CA THR A 257 12.45 -2.47 -8.39
C THR A 257 12.03 -1.13 -7.78
N LYS A 258 12.84 -0.54 -6.90
CA LYS A 258 12.51 0.71 -6.20
C LYS A 258 12.95 1.93 -7.00
N SER A 259 12.18 3.01 -6.94
CA SER A 259 12.60 4.32 -7.46
C SER A 259 12.22 5.47 -6.55
N GLN A 260 13.03 6.55 -6.55
CA GLN A 260 12.77 7.78 -5.82
C GLN A 260 13.08 9.00 -6.70
N THR A 261 12.27 10.05 -6.58
CA THR A 261 12.46 11.31 -7.32
C THR A 261 12.65 12.47 -6.36
N LYS A 262 13.72 13.24 -6.51
CA LYS A 262 14.08 14.38 -5.64
C LYS A 262 14.56 15.58 -6.46
N LYS A 263 14.46 16.78 -5.88
CA LYS A 263 14.95 18.03 -6.49
C LYS A 263 16.43 18.23 -6.25
N PHE A 264 17.16 18.65 -7.28
CA PHE A 264 18.59 18.98 -7.23
C PHE A 264 18.84 20.42 -7.67
N ILE A 265 19.80 21.08 -7.04
CA ILE A 265 20.20 22.46 -7.34
C ILE A 265 21.67 22.47 -7.79
N LYS A 266 21.91 22.89 -9.04
CA LYS A 266 23.24 23.13 -9.60
C LYS A 266 23.68 24.57 -9.37
N LYS A 267 24.89 24.75 -8.84
CA LYS A 267 25.59 26.02 -8.61
C LYS A 267 26.77 26.22 -9.55
#